data_AF-A0A0F8DJS3-F1
#
_entry.id   AF-A0A0F8DJS3-F1
#
_cell.length_a   1.000
_cell.length_b   1.000
_cell.length_c   1.000
_cell.angle_alpha   90.00
_cell.angle_beta   90.00
_cell.angle_gamma   90.00
#
_symmetry.space_group_name_H-M   'P 1'
#
loop_
_entity.id
_entity.type
_entity.pdbx_description
1 polymer ?
#
loop_
_entity_poly.entity_id
_entity_poly.type
_entity_poly.pdbx_seq_one_letter_code
_entity_poly.pdbx_strand_id
1 'polypeptide(L)'
;MVSLRKRPHSGTEQTAHQTSASRPSNSVETNPTERKSPEAKPQPAGPLQRLRNNWYFANLCQWIYLFGQAVKIPDEIDVDRIEPYGWDSEDRSYYVLDDNRLYRMTDAPESTPPPSKSKKSRKSQRSGGRSSKRRRVGQATGVDSADAEEEDAASESISDDAARPIDDGLGGAKWECIAVGYSEVMSFLATLQKTKDENEKVLRDQIKRHLLPILEKQENSRKRKQQQRNKELENLSKMANAKRSSRLAVKQEQKTMEENAKEEERIQHENQAKARKEEQIMLKREKERDQRLRARERRMKDRESRKLLYQQELARLSSQSTEAAAAM
;
A
#
# COMPACT_ATOMS: atom_id res chain seq x y z
N MET A 1 55.36 -13.03 -23.55
CA MET A 1 56.73 -12.88 -23.03
C MET A 1 56.71 -13.17 -21.54
N VAL A 2 57.24 -14.33 -21.16
CA VAL A 2 58.45 -14.50 -20.29
C VAL A 2 58.07 -14.46 -18.81
N SER A 3 57.88 -15.62 -18.17
CA SER A 3 58.91 -16.42 -17.44
C SER A 3 59.40 -15.73 -16.16
N LEU A 4 59.10 -16.25 -14.96
CA LEU A 4 59.71 -17.41 -14.24
C LEU A 4 60.80 -16.98 -13.23
N ARG A 5 60.57 -17.45 -11.99
CA ARG A 5 61.53 -17.93 -10.96
C ARG A 5 62.48 -16.95 -10.26
N LYS A 6 62.50 -17.06 -8.92
CA LYS A 6 63.58 -17.78 -8.20
C LYS A 6 63.21 -18.17 -6.76
N ARG A 7 63.40 -19.46 -6.44
CA ARG A 7 63.72 -20.02 -5.10
C ARG A 7 65.26 -19.96 -4.88
N PRO A 8 65.80 -20.29 -3.69
CA PRO A 8 66.17 -21.70 -3.32
C PRO A 8 65.79 -22.05 -1.84
N HIS A 9 65.41 -23.30 -1.47
CA HIS A 9 66.17 -24.54 -1.14
C HIS A 9 67.11 -24.40 0.08
N SER A 10 67.28 -25.34 1.04
CA SER A 10 67.10 -26.80 1.21
C SER A 10 67.29 -27.12 2.73
N GLY A 11 67.12 -28.30 3.34
CA GLY A 11 66.98 -29.73 2.97
C GLY A 11 66.61 -30.57 4.22
N THR A 12 66.00 -31.76 4.05
CA THR A 12 66.58 -33.14 4.18
C THR A 12 66.50 -33.68 5.62
N GLU A 13 66.12 -34.92 5.98
CA GLU A 13 65.98 -36.24 5.34
C GLU A 13 65.20 -37.20 6.31
N GLN A 14 64.24 -38.01 5.83
CA GLN A 14 64.27 -39.49 5.70
C GLN A 14 64.51 -40.35 6.96
N THR A 15 63.60 -41.30 7.24
CA THR A 15 63.81 -42.77 7.09
C THR A 15 62.64 -43.60 7.66
N ALA A 16 62.32 -44.70 6.99
CA ALA A 16 61.39 -45.76 7.39
C ALA A 16 62.10 -47.11 7.23
N HIS A 17 61.85 -48.09 8.12
CA HIS A 17 62.06 -49.55 8.07
C HIS A 17 61.85 -50.08 9.51
N GLN A 18 61.48 -51.31 9.89
CA GLN A 18 61.00 -52.55 9.27
C GLN A 18 60.51 -53.48 10.42
N THR A 19 59.50 -54.30 10.13
CA THR A 19 59.20 -55.68 10.60
C THR A 19 59.71 -56.24 11.95
N SER A 20 58.80 -56.83 12.73
CA SER A 20 58.99 -58.18 13.30
C SER A 20 57.66 -58.83 13.72
N ALA A 21 57.54 -60.13 13.44
CA ALA A 21 56.41 -60.98 13.78
C ALA A 21 56.77 -61.89 14.97
N SER A 22 55.84 -62.13 15.90
CA SER A 22 55.79 -63.35 16.71
C SER A 22 54.38 -63.58 17.28
N ARG A 23 53.96 -64.84 17.30
CA ARG A 23 52.64 -65.38 17.66
C ARG A 23 52.77 -66.14 19.02
N PRO A 24 51.72 -66.81 19.53
CA PRO A 24 50.64 -66.34 20.41
C PRO A 24 50.77 -66.87 21.87
N SER A 25 49.89 -66.43 22.78
CA SER A 25 49.50 -67.27 23.93
C SER A 25 47.99 -67.20 24.16
N ASN A 26 47.39 -68.39 24.25
CA ASN A 26 45.99 -68.64 24.57
C ASN A 26 45.74 -68.38 26.05
N SER A 27 44.61 -67.76 26.38
CA SER A 27 43.93 -67.96 27.65
C SER A 27 42.44 -67.97 27.37
N VAL A 28 41.87 -69.18 27.45
CA VAL A 28 40.44 -69.48 27.46
C VAL A 28 39.88 -69.08 28.84
N GLU A 29 38.56 -68.94 28.89
CA GLU A 29 37.69 -68.75 30.08
C GLU A 29 37.35 -67.30 30.39
N THR A 30 36.09 -66.88 30.55
CA THR A 30 34.78 -67.54 30.57
C THR A 30 33.75 -66.43 30.33
N ASN A 31 32.60 -66.75 29.75
CA ASN A 31 31.43 -65.86 29.74
C ASN A 31 30.92 -65.65 31.18
N PRO A 32 30.59 -64.41 31.58
CA PRO A 32 29.44 -64.23 32.45
C PRO A 32 28.50 -63.17 31.88
N THR A 33 27.31 -63.66 31.54
CA THR A 33 26.03 -63.03 31.86
C THR A 33 25.83 -61.60 31.35
N GLU A 34 25.15 -61.55 30.21
CA GLU A 34 24.30 -60.47 29.73
C GLU A 34 23.63 -59.69 30.88
N ARG A 35 24.23 -58.55 31.24
CA ARG A 35 23.56 -57.52 32.04
C ARG A 35 22.95 -56.53 31.06
N LYS A 36 21.63 -56.61 30.89
CA LYS A 36 20.82 -55.50 30.36
C LYS A 36 21.04 -54.27 31.27
N SER A 37 21.87 -53.35 30.81
CA SER A 37 21.97 -52.00 31.37
C SER A 37 20.67 -51.24 31.11
N PRO A 38 20.26 -50.36 32.04
CA PRO A 38 18.89 -49.90 32.17
C PRO A 38 18.50 -49.00 31.01
N GLU A 39 17.30 -49.24 30.51
CA GLU A 39 16.60 -48.45 29.52
C GLU A 39 16.65 -46.95 29.89
N ALA A 40 17.42 -46.20 29.09
CA ALA A 40 17.46 -44.75 29.21
C ALA A 40 16.06 -44.22 28.93
N LYS A 41 15.43 -43.62 29.95
CA LYS A 41 14.14 -42.96 29.81
C LYS A 41 14.19 -42.03 28.58
N PRO A 42 13.21 -42.08 27.67
CA PRO A 42 13.25 -41.27 26.45
C PRO A 42 13.36 -39.80 26.87
N GLN A 43 14.42 -39.14 26.38
CA GLN A 43 14.57 -37.70 26.56
C GLN A 43 13.30 -37.01 26.03
N PRO A 44 12.78 -35.98 26.72
CA PRO A 44 11.59 -35.29 26.26
C PRO A 44 11.85 -34.78 24.85
N ALA A 45 11.01 -35.18 23.90
CA ALA A 45 11.15 -34.86 22.48
C ALA A 45 11.54 -33.37 22.31
N GLY A 46 12.63 -33.11 21.58
CA GLY A 46 13.06 -31.74 21.28
C GLY A 46 11.95 -30.96 20.55
N PRO A 47 11.98 -29.61 20.56
CA PRO A 47 10.92 -28.78 19.97
C PRO A 47 10.55 -29.17 18.53
N LEU A 48 11.57 -29.46 17.69
CA LEU A 48 11.37 -29.93 16.32
C LEU A 48 10.70 -31.31 16.24
N GLN A 49 11.02 -32.22 17.16
CA GLN A 49 10.42 -33.54 17.21
C GLN A 49 8.95 -33.47 17.65
N ARG A 50 8.62 -32.54 18.56
CA ARG A 50 7.23 -32.25 18.95
C ARG A 50 6.43 -31.67 17.80
N LEU A 51 7.00 -30.71 17.06
CA LEU A 51 6.37 -30.13 15.89
C LEU A 51 6.12 -31.18 14.79
N ARG A 52 7.10 -32.04 14.50
CA ARG A 52 6.97 -33.12 13.51
C ARG A 52 5.96 -34.19 13.91
N ASN A 53 5.83 -34.45 15.21
CA ASN A 53 4.83 -35.38 15.74
C ASN A 53 3.46 -34.71 15.97
N ASN A 54 3.31 -33.43 15.61
CA ASN A 54 2.03 -32.75 15.70
C ASN A 54 1.19 -33.02 14.45
N TRP A 55 0.00 -33.58 14.63
CA TRP A 55 -0.92 -33.86 13.53
C TRP A 55 -1.38 -32.57 12.82
N TYR A 56 -1.45 -31.43 13.52
CA TYR A 56 -1.75 -30.13 12.91
C TYR A 56 -0.68 -29.73 11.89
N PHE A 57 0.59 -30.01 12.19
CA PHE A 57 1.71 -29.74 11.28
C PHE A 57 1.64 -30.66 10.06
N ALA A 58 1.40 -31.95 10.26
CA ALA A 58 1.21 -32.90 9.16
C ALA A 58 0.04 -32.50 8.24
N ASN A 59 -1.09 -32.10 8.82
CA ASN A 59 -2.27 -31.65 8.09
C ASN A 59 -2.00 -30.34 7.32
N LEU A 60 -1.31 -29.37 7.93
CA LEU A 60 -0.91 -28.14 7.26
C LEU A 60 0.03 -28.43 6.07
N CYS A 61 1.06 -29.27 6.26
CA CYS A 61 1.96 -29.67 5.19
C CYS A 61 1.22 -30.38 4.05
N GLN A 62 0.28 -31.27 4.38
CA GLN A 62 -0.54 -31.95 3.39
C GLN A 62 -1.45 -30.97 2.63
N TRP A 63 -2.05 -29.99 3.32
CA TRP A 63 -2.87 -28.97 2.69
C TRP A 63 -2.04 -28.06 1.78
N ILE A 64 -0.86 -27.61 2.22
CA ILE A 64 0.07 -26.82 1.40
C ILE A 64 0.51 -27.64 0.18
N TYR A 65 0.80 -28.92 0.34
CA TYR A 65 1.16 -29.79 -0.78
C TYR A 65 0.02 -29.93 -1.81
N LEU A 66 -1.23 -30.03 -1.35
CA LEU A 66 -2.40 -30.22 -2.22
C LEU A 66 -2.91 -28.92 -2.85
N PHE A 67 -2.84 -27.80 -2.14
CA PHE A 67 -3.49 -26.54 -2.53
C PHE A 67 -2.53 -25.36 -2.64
N GLY A 68 -1.24 -25.52 -2.31
CA GLY A 68 -0.25 -24.45 -2.32
C GLY A 68 -0.19 -23.73 -3.66
N GLN A 69 -0.15 -24.47 -4.77
CA GLN A 69 -0.16 -23.90 -6.11
C GLN A 69 -1.43 -23.08 -6.41
N ALA A 70 -2.60 -23.55 -5.97
CA ALA A 70 -3.88 -22.86 -6.19
C ALA A 70 -3.96 -21.53 -5.41
N VAL A 71 -3.33 -21.46 -4.25
CA VAL A 71 -3.26 -20.25 -3.40
C VAL A 71 -1.99 -19.42 -3.68
N LYS A 72 -1.22 -19.78 -4.72
CA LYS A 72 0.04 -19.13 -5.11
C LYS A 72 1.10 -19.13 -4.01
N ILE A 73 1.10 -20.15 -3.15
CA ILE A 73 2.22 -20.44 -2.26
C ILE A 73 3.32 -21.04 -3.14
N PRO A 74 4.50 -20.42 -3.25
CA PRO A 74 5.62 -20.99 -3.99
C PRO A 74 6.09 -22.31 -3.35
N ASP A 75 6.57 -23.25 -4.17
CA ASP A 75 7.06 -24.57 -3.72
C ASP A 75 8.27 -24.46 -2.77
N GLU A 76 8.99 -23.33 -2.84
CA GLU A 76 10.00 -22.90 -1.87
C GLU A 76 9.44 -21.72 -1.05
N ILE A 77 9.23 -21.92 0.25
CA ILE A 77 8.91 -20.84 1.17
C ILE A 77 10.21 -20.11 1.47
N ASP A 78 10.47 -19.01 0.79
CA ASP A 78 11.62 -18.14 1.09
C ASP A 78 11.53 -17.65 2.52
N VAL A 79 12.46 -18.12 3.37
CA VAL A 79 12.62 -17.69 4.76
C VAL A 79 12.90 -16.19 4.83
N ASP A 80 13.55 -15.65 3.81
CA ASP A 80 13.87 -14.22 3.64
C ASP A 80 12.60 -13.35 3.59
N ARG A 81 11.43 -13.91 3.24
CA ARG A 81 10.15 -13.18 3.24
C ARG A 81 9.60 -12.92 4.65
N ILE A 82 10.15 -13.60 5.67
CA ILE A 82 9.76 -13.49 7.08
C ILE A 82 10.86 -12.77 7.87
N GLU A 83 11.73 -12.01 7.20
CA GLU A 83 12.75 -11.22 7.90
C GLU A 83 12.10 -10.06 8.68
N PRO A 84 12.50 -9.83 9.94
CA PRO A 84 11.99 -8.69 10.70
C PRO A 84 12.40 -7.37 10.05
N TYR A 85 11.42 -6.48 9.94
CA TYR A 85 11.60 -5.09 9.52
C TYR A 85 12.35 -4.23 10.54
N GLY A 86 12.59 -4.76 11.74
CA GLY A 86 13.32 -4.09 12.81
C GLY A 86 12.73 -4.41 14.18
N TRP A 87 13.30 -3.74 15.18
CA TRP A 87 12.97 -3.93 16.58
C TRP A 87 12.56 -2.60 17.22
N ASP A 88 11.81 -2.66 18.31
CA ASP A 88 11.58 -1.49 19.17
C ASP A 88 12.48 -1.52 20.42
N SER A 89 12.30 -0.52 21.29
CA SER A 89 13.03 -0.41 22.55
C SER A 89 12.72 -1.52 23.57
N GLU A 90 11.69 -2.34 23.34
CA GLU A 90 11.32 -3.51 24.15
C GLU A 90 11.76 -4.82 23.48
N ASP A 91 12.67 -4.75 22.48
CA ASP A 91 13.16 -5.86 21.68
C ASP A 91 12.06 -6.66 20.96
N ARG A 92 10.88 -6.06 20.76
CA ARG A 92 9.79 -6.70 20.01
C ARG A 92 10.09 -6.63 18.52
N SER A 93 9.88 -7.75 17.83
CA SER A 93 10.19 -7.88 16.41
C SER A 93 9.00 -7.44 15.55
N TYR A 94 9.24 -6.60 14.56
CA TYR A 94 8.22 -6.13 13.62
C TYR A 94 8.34 -6.83 12.28
N TYR A 95 7.21 -7.18 11.68
CA TYR A 95 7.13 -7.90 10.41
C TYR A 95 6.16 -7.22 9.46
N VAL A 96 6.49 -7.18 8.18
CA VAL A 96 5.57 -6.82 7.10
C VAL A 96 5.39 -8.03 6.21
N LEU A 97 4.17 -8.54 6.16
CA LEU A 97 3.85 -9.72 5.36
C LEU A 97 3.32 -9.31 3.97
N ASP A 98 3.01 -10.31 3.13
CA ASP A 98 2.57 -10.13 1.74
C ASP A 98 1.32 -9.26 1.57
N ASP A 99 0.50 -9.19 2.62
CA ASP A 99 -0.69 -8.34 2.68
C ASP A 99 -0.37 -6.86 2.93
N ASN A 100 0.92 -6.50 3.02
CA ASN A 100 1.45 -5.17 3.38
C ASN A 100 0.94 -4.67 4.73
N ARG A 101 0.64 -5.57 5.66
CA ARG A 101 0.25 -5.22 7.02
C ARG A 101 1.44 -5.32 7.95
N LEU A 102 1.48 -4.42 8.93
CA LEU A 102 2.51 -4.39 9.96
C LEU A 102 2.06 -5.23 11.16
N TYR A 103 2.85 -6.24 11.47
CA TYR A 103 2.67 -7.11 12.63
C TYR A 103 3.81 -6.90 13.62
N ARG A 104 3.53 -7.18 14.89
CA ARG A 104 4.52 -7.21 15.97
C ARG A 104 4.45 -8.55 16.67
N MET A 105 5.61 -9.15 16.85
CA MET A 105 5.80 -10.33 17.67
C MET A 105 6.46 -9.92 18.99
N THR A 106 5.83 -10.29 20.09
CA THR A 106 6.41 -10.19 21.44
C THR A 106 6.74 -11.60 21.89
N ASP A 107 8.01 -11.88 22.15
CA ASP A 107 8.43 -13.18 22.64
C ASP A 107 7.82 -13.49 24.01
N ALA A 108 7.64 -14.79 24.28
CA ALA A 108 7.11 -15.23 25.56
C ALA A 108 8.03 -14.73 26.69
N PRO A 109 7.47 -14.22 27.80
CA PRO A 109 8.30 -13.82 28.93
C PRO A 109 9.12 -15.03 29.39
N GLU A 110 10.43 -14.86 29.54
CA GLU A 110 11.31 -15.94 29.99
C GLU A 110 10.73 -16.57 31.25
N SER A 111 10.42 -17.87 31.16
CA SER A 111 9.90 -18.67 32.26
C SER A 111 10.89 -18.63 33.41
N THR A 112 10.71 -17.71 34.36
CA THR A 112 11.38 -17.83 35.66
C THR A 112 10.99 -19.18 36.26
N PRO A 113 11.96 -20.00 36.71
CA PRO A 113 11.64 -21.33 37.23
C PRO A 113 10.68 -21.20 38.42
N PRO A 114 9.63 -22.03 38.50
CA PRO A 114 8.62 -21.89 39.54
C PRO A 114 9.27 -22.03 40.93
N PRO A 115 8.92 -21.17 41.92
CA PRO A 115 9.44 -21.31 43.26
C PRO A 115 9.07 -22.70 43.79
N SER A 116 10.09 -23.48 44.15
CA SER A 116 9.92 -24.85 44.63
C SER A 116 8.88 -24.88 45.76
N LYS A 117 7.78 -25.61 45.55
CA LYS A 117 6.74 -25.77 46.58
C LYS A 117 7.38 -26.50 47.77
N SER A 118 7.57 -25.80 48.88
CA SER A 118 8.04 -26.41 50.13
C SER A 118 7.05 -27.49 50.55
N LYS A 119 7.55 -28.71 50.77
CA LYS A 119 6.77 -29.85 51.26
C LYS A 119 6.17 -29.48 52.62
N LYS A 120 4.86 -29.21 52.68
CA LYS A 120 4.13 -29.20 53.97
C LYS A 120 4.21 -30.61 54.56
N SER A 121 4.86 -30.71 55.71
CA SER A 121 4.99 -31.95 56.47
C SER A 121 3.62 -32.42 56.96
N ARG A 122 3.33 -33.71 56.76
CA ARG A 122 2.16 -34.38 57.32
C ARG A 122 2.33 -34.43 58.83
N LYS A 123 1.47 -33.74 59.59
CA LYS A 123 1.38 -33.92 61.05
C LYS A 123 0.45 -35.10 61.35
N SER A 124 0.97 -36.03 62.16
CA SER A 124 0.41 -37.34 62.49
C SER A 124 -0.91 -37.29 63.27
N GLN A 125 -1.77 -38.26 62.98
CA GLN A 125 -2.87 -38.71 63.83
C GLN A 125 -2.42 -38.96 65.28
N ARG A 126 -3.24 -38.56 66.26
CA ARG A 126 -3.28 -39.20 67.58
C ARG A 126 -4.72 -39.53 67.95
N SER A 127 -4.86 -40.75 68.41
CA SER A 127 -6.04 -41.48 68.83
C SER A 127 -6.47 -41.11 70.26
N GLY A 128 -7.75 -41.37 70.55
CA GLY A 128 -8.17 -41.90 71.86
C GLY A 128 -8.87 -40.91 72.79
N GLY A 129 -10.17 -41.17 73.03
CA GLY A 129 -10.91 -40.52 74.12
C GLY A 129 -12.41 -40.82 74.10
N ARG A 130 -12.82 -42.08 74.33
CA ARG A 130 -14.20 -42.46 74.63
C ARG A 130 -14.55 -42.09 76.07
N SER A 131 -15.72 -41.48 76.32
CA SER A 131 -16.51 -41.73 77.54
C SER A 131 -17.97 -41.34 77.35
N SER A 132 -18.85 -42.27 77.72
CA SER A 132 -20.31 -42.21 77.62
C SER A 132 -20.95 -41.65 78.89
N LYS A 133 -22.11 -40.98 78.79
CA LYS A 133 -23.29 -41.33 79.63
C LYS A 133 -24.61 -40.71 79.15
N ARG A 134 -25.56 -41.62 78.85
CA ARG A 134 -27.04 -41.67 79.02
C ARG A 134 -27.81 -40.35 79.25
N ARG A 135 -28.93 -40.01 78.59
CA ARG A 135 -30.19 -40.70 78.16
C ARG A 135 -31.39 -40.07 78.91
N ARG A 136 -32.33 -39.40 78.23
CA ARG A 136 -33.79 -39.61 78.38
C ARG A 136 -34.61 -38.86 77.31
N VAL A 137 -35.81 -39.40 77.06
CA VAL A 137 -36.70 -39.29 75.90
C VAL A 137 -37.96 -38.46 76.23
N GLY A 138 -38.55 -37.83 75.20
CA GLY A 138 -39.97 -37.43 75.06
C GLY A 138 -40.12 -36.38 73.94
N GLN A 139 -40.45 -36.75 72.68
CA GLN A 139 -41.79 -36.68 72.02
C GLN A 139 -42.39 -35.25 72.09
N ALA A 140 -42.78 -34.54 71.01
CA ALA A 140 -43.40 -34.93 69.75
C ALA A 140 -43.29 -33.84 68.65
N THR A 141 -43.52 -34.28 67.40
CA THR A 141 -44.09 -33.58 66.21
C THR A 141 -43.35 -32.41 65.54
N GLY A 142 -43.10 -32.57 64.24
CA GLY A 142 -43.02 -31.44 63.30
C GLY A 142 -42.10 -31.67 62.10
N VAL A 143 -42.61 -32.43 61.13
CA VAL A 143 -42.39 -32.37 59.67
C VAL A 143 -41.09 -31.78 59.06
N ASP A 144 -40.64 -32.53 58.05
CA ASP A 144 -39.88 -32.14 56.84
C ASP A 144 -38.39 -32.47 56.73
N SER A 145 -38.08 -33.02 55.54
CA SER A 145 -36.78 -33.18 54.88
C SER A 145 -35.99 -34.52 55.00
N ALA A 146 -36.10 -35.28 53.90
CA ALA A 146 -35.04 -35.97 53.14
C ALA A 146 -34.26 -37.17 53.74
N ASP A 147 -34.46 -38.35 53.14
CA ASP A 147 -33.41 -39.32 52.73
C ASP A 147 -34.08 -40.30 51.73
N ALA A 148 -33.75 -40.26 50.44
CA ALA A 148 -32.70 -41.02 49.76
C ALA A 148 -33.00 -42.53 49.67
N GLU A 149 -33.46 -42.96 48.49
CA GLU A 149 -33.25 -44.30 47.96
C GLU A 149 -32.77 -44.11 46.50
N GLU A 150 -31.69 -44.82 46.18
CA GLU A 150 -30.91 -44.83 44.94
C GLU A 150 -31.75 -45.02 43.68
N GLU A 151 -31.41 -44.35 42.57
CA GLU A 151 -31.18 -44.99 41.26
C GLU A 151 -30.30 -44.09 40.35
N ASP A 152 -29.14 -44.66 40.00
CA ASP A 152 -28.35 -44.52 38.76
C ASP A 152 -28.51 -43.25 37.90
N ALA A 153 -27.54 -42.34 38.04
CA ALA A 153 -27.22 -41.37 37.01
C ALA A 153 -25.71 -41.12 37.00
N ALA A 154 -25.05 -41.60 35.94
CA ALA A 154 -23.67 -41.28 35.60
C ALA A 154 -23.51 -39.75 35.50
N SER A 155 -23.07 -39.12 36.59
CA SER A 155 -22.57 -37.75 36.56
C SER A 155 -21.13 -37.80 36.04
N GLU A 156 -20.95 -37.54 34.75
CA GLU A 156 -19.67 -37.12 34.21
C GLU A 156 -19.14 -35.97 35.07
N SER A 157 -18.02 -36.21 35.76
CA SER A 157 -17.27 -35.17 36.45
C SER A 157 -16.65 -34.25 35.40
N ILE A 158 -17.43 -33.28 34.92
CA ILE A 158 -16.95 -32.06 34.27
C ILE A 158 -16.31 -31.23 35.38
N SER A 159 -15.07 -31.56 35.70
CA SER A 159 -14.25 -30.78 36.62
C SER A 159 -12.88 -30.57 36.01
N ASP A 160 -12.60 -29.29 35.71
CA ASP A 160 -11.26 -28.67 35.61
C ASP A 160 -10.40 -28.87 34.35
N ASP A 161 -10.97 -28.78 33.14
CA ASP A 161 -10.17 -28.58 31.91
C ASP A 161 -10.31 -27.19 31.26
N ALA A 162 -11.11 -26.27 31.84
CA ALA A 162 -11.35 -24.94 31.25
C ALA A 162 -10.30 -23.86 31.64
N ALA A 163 -9.30 -24.20 32.47
CA ALA A 163 -8.34 -23.23 33.02
C ALA A 163 -6.88 -23.51 32.66
N ARG A 164 -6.61 -24.42 31.72
CA ARG A 164 -5.30 -24.44 31.06
C ARG A 164 -5.36 -23.41 29.94
N PRO A 165 -4.48 -22.39 29.91
CA PRO A 165 -4.35 -21.58 28.70
C PRO A 165 -4.11 -22.57 27.56
N ILE A 166 -4.97 -22.54 26.55
CA ILE A 166 -4.77 -23.31 25.32
C ILE A 166 -3.36 -22.92 24.86
N ASP A 167 -2.45 -23.89 24.92
CA ASP A 167 -1.11 -23.69 24.38
C ASP A 167 -1.32 -23.56 22.87
N ASP A 168 -1.25 -22.32 22.36
CA ASP A 168 -1.44 -21.97 20.95
C ASP A 168 -0.43 -22.69 20.02
N GLY A 169 0.40 -23.59 20.55
CA GLY A 169 1.41 -24.36 19.83
C GLY A 169 2.60 -23.51 19.37
N LEU A 170 2.58 -22.22 19.70
CA LEU A 170 3.55 -21.19 19.32
C LEU A 170 4.49 -20.80 20.47
N GLY A 171 4.54 -21.60 21.55
CA GLY A 171 5.50 -21.40 22.63
C GLY A 171 5.30 -20.12 23.47
N GLY A 172 4.11 -19.52 23.42
CA GLY A 172 3.75 -18.34 24.20
C GLY A 172 4.09 -16.98 23.57
N ALA A 173 4.63 -16.96 22.35
CA ALA A 173 4.86 -15.72 21.61
C ALA A 173 3.52 -15.08 21.19
N LYS A 174 3.37 -13.77 21.43
CA LYS A 174 2.16 -13.01 21.10
C LYS A 174 2.34 -12.26 19.79
N TRP A 175 1.40 -12.45 18.88
CA TRP A 175 1.34 -11.77 17.60
C TRP A 175 0.22 -10.74 17.59
N GLU A 176 0.54 -9.50 17.20
CA GLU A 176 -0.42 -8.40 17.15
C GLU A 176 -0.35 -7.70 15.78
N CYS A 177 -1.52 -7.47 15.18
CA CYS A 177 -1.62 -6.67 13.96
C CYS A 177 -1.71 -5.18 14.34
N ILE A 178 -0.67 -4.42 14.04
CA ILE A 178 -0.56 -3.00 14.44
C ILE A 178 -1.19 -2.10 13.40
N ALA A 179 -0.99 -2.40 12.11
CA ALA A 179 -1.50 -1.56 11.05
C ALA A 179 -1.88 -2.36 9.80
N VAL A 180 -3.09 -2.12 9.31
CA VAL A 180 -3.67 -2.76 8.12
C VAL A 180 -3.54 -1.88 6.88
N GLY A 181 -3.52 -0.55 7.05
CA GLY A 181 -3.55 0.40 5.95
C GLY A 181 -2.71 1.66 6.18
N TYR A 182 -2.65 2.51 5.16
CA TYR A 182 -1.82 3.72 5.16
C TYR A 182 -2.09 4.63 6.36
N SER A 183 -3.36 4.87 6.71
CA SER A 183 -3.73 5.73 7.84
C SER A 183 -3.18 5.21 9.17
N GLU A 184 -3.29 3.91 9.42
CA GLU A 184 -2.82 3.28 10.66
C GLU A 184 -1.30 3.25 10.74
N VAL A 185 -0.63 2.96 9.60
CA VAL A 185 0.84 3.03 9.53
C VAL A 185 1.31 4.45 9.83
N MET A 186 0.65 5.49 9.29
CA MET A 186 1.01 6.87 9.59
C MET A 186 0.78 7.24 11.06
N SER A 187 -0.30 6.75 11.68
CA SER A 187 -0.54 6.92 13.12
C SER A 187 0.53 6.23 13.96
N PHE A 188 0.95 5.02 13.58
CA PHE A 188 2.05 4.30 14.23
C PHE A 188 3.39 5.04 14.07
N LEU A 189 3.72 5.51 12.86
CA LEU A 189 4.94 6.29 12.64
C LEU A 189 4.96 7.59 13.46
N ALA A 190 3.80 8.17 13.76
CA ALA A 190 3.71 9.34 14.62
C ALA A 190 4.11 9.06 16.08
N THR A 191 3.91 7.83 16.59
CA THR A 191 4.39 7.45 17.93
C THR A 191 5.92 7.32 17.95
N LEU A 192 6.52 6.84 16.86
CA LEU A 192 7.98 6.68 16.68
C LEU A 192 8.73 7.95 16.23
N GLN A 193 8.05 9.08 16.05
CA GLN A 193 8.70 10.32 15.60
C GLN A 193 9.58 10.97 16.67
N LYS A 194 9.21 10.83 17.94
CA LYS A 194 9.88 11.50 19.07
C LYS A 194 10.88 10.61 19.81
N THR A 195 11.08 9.39 19.33
CA THR A 195 11.85 8.41 20.09
C THR A 195 13.34 8.60 19.90
N LYS A 196 14.08 8.40 20.99
CA LYS A 196 15.54 8.59 21.02
C LYS A 196 16.29 7.31 20.65
N ASP A 197 15.63 6.17 20.77
CA ASP A 197 16.17 4.85 20.49
C ASP A 197 16.64 4.71 19.03
N GLU A 198 17.69 3.92 18.81
CA GLU A 198 18.28 3.71 17.47
C GLU A 198 17.51 2.65 16.69
N ASN A 199 17.05 1.58 17.34
CA ASN A 199 16.30 0.50 16.70
C ASN A 199 14.99 1.03 16.13
N GLU A 200 14.26 1.82 16.91
CA GLU A 200 13.02 2.45 16.44
C GLU A 200 13.23 3.46 15.30
N LYS A 201 14.39 4.12 15.24
CA LYS A 201 14.73 4.99 14.09
C LYS A 201 14.93 4.16 12.83
N VAL A 202 15.68 3.06 12.92
CA VAL A 202 15.91 2.13 11.81
C VAL A 202 14.57 1.55 11.33
N LEU A 203 13.74 1.07 12.25
CA LEU A 203 12.40 0.55 11.94
C LEU A 203 11.54 1.59 11.22
N ARG A 204 11.46 2.82 11.76
CA ARG A 204 10.72 3.93 11.15
C ARG A 204 11.22 4.22 9.74
N ASP A 205 12.53 4.27 9.55
CA ASP A 205 13.13 4.65 8.28
C ASP A 205 12.95 3.52 7.24
N GLN A 206 13.00 2.24 7.64
CA GLN A 206 12.66 1.09 6.79
C GLN A 206 11.18 1.08 6.38
N ILE A 207 10.26 1.30 7.32
CA ILE A 207 8.82 1.40 7.02
C ILE A 207 8.57 2.55 6.04
N LYS A 208 9.21 3.71 6.23
CA LYS A 208 9.10 4.84 5.31
C LYS A 208 9.63 4.53 3.91
N ARG A 209 10.74 3.79 3.83
CA ARG A 209 11.42 3.49 2.56
C ARG A 209 10.69 2.43 1.74
N HIS A 210 10.17 1.40 2.38
CA HIS A 210 9.66 0.21 1.68
C HIS A 210 8.13 0.09 1.73
N LEU A 211 7.53 0.27 2.91
CA LEU A 211 6.10 0.01 3.10
C LEU A 211 5.22 1.20 2.67
N LEU A 212 5.60 2.43 3.05
CA LEU A 212 4.79 3.63 2.75
C LEU A 212 4.52 3.82 1.25
N PRO A 213 5.50 3.70 0.33
CA PRO A 213 5.25 3.92 -1.10
C PRO A 213 4.23 2.92 -1.67
N ILE A 214 4.25 1.68 -1.17
CA ILE A 214 3.32 0.62 -1.60
C ILE A 214 1.90 0.96 -1.13
N LEU A 215 1.74 1.29 0.15
CA LEU A 215 0.44 1.60 0.73
C LEU A 215 -0.17 2.89 0.16
N GLU A 216 0.63 3.93 -0.07
CA GLU A 216 0.17 5.17 -0.69
C GLU A 216 -0.37 4.93 -2.11
N LYS A 217 0.36 4.15 -2.91
CA LYS A 217 -0.09 3.76 -4.26
C LYS A 217 -1.41 2.97 -4.22
N GLN A 218 -1.55 2.06 -3.26
CA GLN A 218 -2.77 1.29 -3.07
C GLN A 218 -3.95 2.18 -2.64
N GLU A 219 -3.75 3.09 -1.70
CA GLU A 219 -4.80 4.00 -1.23
C GLU A 219 -5.25 4.96 -2.33
N ASN A 220 -4.31 5.55 -3.08
CA ASN A 220 -4.62 6.43 -4.21
C ASN A 220 -5.40 5.68 -5.31
N SER A 221 -5.04 4.42 -5.58
CA SER A 221 -5.79 3.56 -6.50
C SER A 221 -7.22 3.29 -6.01
N ARG A 222 -7.41 3.01 -4.72
CA ARG A 222 -8.73 2.83 -4.11
C ARG A 222 -9.57 4.11 -4.20
N LYS A 223 -9.00 5.26 -3.85
CA LYS A 223 -9.66 6.58 -3.93
C LYS A 223 -10.09 6.89 -5.36
N ARG A 224 -9.23 6.69 -6.35
CA ARG A 224 -9.57 6.90 -7.77
C ARG A 224 -10.73 6.03 -8.22
N LYS A 225 -10.72 4.73 -7.87
CA LYS A 225 -11.84 3.82 -8.19
C LYS A 225 -13.14 4.24 -7.50
N GLN A 226 -13.07 4.70 -6.25
CA GLN A 226 -14.24 5.19 -5.52
C GLN A 226 -14.80 6.46 -6.16
N GLN A 227 -13.95 7.42 -6.53
CA GLN A 227 -14.35 8.64 -7.22
C GLN A 227 -15.01 8.34 -8.57
N GLN A 228 -14.46 7.38 -9.33
CA GLN A 228 -15.07 6.95 -10.58
C GLN A 228 -16.47 6.36 -10.36
N ARG A 229 -16.63 5.43 -9.41
CA ARG A 229 -17.94 4.86 -9.06
C ARG A 229 -18.93 5.92 -8.59
N ASN A 230 -18.50 6.85 -7.74
CA ASN A 230 -19.35 7.94 -7.28
C ASN A 230 -19.82 8.81 -8.46
N LYS A 231 -18.92 9.14 -9.39
CA LYS A 231 -19.24 9.90 -10.59
C LYS A 231 -20.21 9.15 -11.51
N GLU A 232 -20.02 7.85 -11.70
CA GLU A 232 -20.92 7.01 -12.47
C GLU A 232 -22.32 6.92 -11.81
N LEU A 233 -22.37 6.77 -10.49
CA LEU A 233 -23.62 6.76 -9.72
C LEU A 233 -24.34 8.10 -9.78
N GLU A 234 -23.61 9.22 -9.67
CA GLU A 234 -24.15 10.56 -9.86
C GLU A 234 -24.70 10.76 -11.27
N ASN A 235 -23.97 10.30 -12.30
CA ASN A 235 -24.42 10.36 -13.68
C ASN A 235 -25.67 9.51 -13.92
N LEU A 236 -25.72 8.28 -13.37
CA LEU A 236 -26.90 7.41 -13.41
C LEU A 236 -28.09 8.05 -12.69
N SER A 237 -27.86 8.67 -11.53
CA SER A 237 -28.89 9.41 -10.80
C SER A 237 -29.44 10.59 -11.63
N LYS A 238 -28.56 11.36 -12.29
CA LYS A 238 -28.97 12.43 -13.21
C LYS A 238 -29.81 11.89 -14.38
N MET A 239 -29.39 10.77 -15.00
CA MET A 239 -30.13 10.13 -16.09
C MET A 239 -31.47 9.53 -15.66
N ALA A 240 -31.55 8.95 -14.47
CA ALA A 240 -32.79 8.42 -13.90
C ALA A 240 -33.79 9.53 -13.61
N ASN A 241 -33.30 10.65 -13.05
CA ASN A 241 -34.12 11.84 -12.81
C ASN A 241 -34.46 12.60 -14.11
N ALA A 242 -33.75 12.35 -15.21
CA ALA A 242 -33.93 13.06 -16.47
C ALA A 242 -35.29 12.81 -17.18
N LYS A 243 -36.01 11.73 -16.86
CA LYS A 243 -37.37 11.53 -17.39
C LYS A 243 -38.40 12.54 -16.84
N ARG A 244 -38.15 13.15 -15.66
CA ARG A 244 -38.92 14.31 -15.18
C ARG A 244 -38.40 15.63 -15.75
N SER A 245 -37.15 15.67 -16.22
CA SER A 245 -36.55 16.86 -16.81
C SER A 245 -36.79 17.01 -18.31
N SER A 246 -37.28 15.99 -19.04
CA SER A 246 -37.54 16.09 -20.51
C SER A 246 -38.40 17.31 -20.90
N ARG A 247 -39.50 17.58 -20.18
CA ARG A 247 -40.37 18.75 -20.47
C ARG A 247 -39.69 20.09 -20.16
N LEU A 248 -38.85 20.10 -19.12
CA LEU A 248 -38.09 21.29 -18.72
C LEU A 248 -36.88 21.51 -19.64
N ALA A 249 -36.23 20.44 -20.09
CA ALA A 249 -35.09 20.44 -21.00
C ALA A 249 -35.48 20.96 -22.38
N VAL A 250 -36.60 20.50 -22.96
CA VAL A 250 -37.10 21.04 -24.25
C VAL A 250 -37.36 22.54 -24.14
N LYS A 251 -37.95 23.00 -23.03
CA LYS A 251 -38.22 24.42 -22.80
C LYS A 251 -36.94 25.24 -22.57
N GLN A 252 -35.94 24.66 -21.92
CA GLN A 252 -34.68 25.31 -21.62
C GLN A 252 -33.77 25.36 -22.86
N GLU A 253 -33.75 24.29 -23.66
CA GLU A 253 -33.07 24.20 -24.94
C GLU A 253 -33.65 25.19 -25.96
N GLN A 254 -34.99 25.31 -26.04
CA GLN A 254 -35.65 26.33 -26.85
C GLN A 254 -35.23 27.75 -26.43
N LYS A 255 -35.19 28.05 -25.13
CA LYS A 255 -34.72 29.35 -24.63
C LYS A 255 -33.27 29.63 -24.99
N THR A 256 -32.38 28.65 -24.79
CA THR A 256 -30.96 28.82 -25.14
C THR A 256 -30.74 28.96 -26.63
N MET A 257 -31.50 28.23 -27.47
CA MET A 257 -31.43 28.39 -28.92
C MET A 257 -31.94 29.77 -29.35
N GLU A 258 -33.01 30.27 -28.73
CA GLU A 258 -33.54 31.61 -29.01
C GLU A 258 -32.57 32.72 -28.54
N GLU A 259 -31.92 32.56 -27.39
CA GLU A 259 -30.90 33.48 -26.89
C GLU A 259 -29.66 33.51 -27.80
N ASN A 260 -29.18 32.33 -28.21
CA ASN A 260 -28.05 32.22 -29.14
C ASN A 260 -28.39 32.84 -30.50
N ALA A 261 -29.60 32.57 -31.04
CA ALA A 261 -30.03 33.17 -32.31
C ALA A 261 -30.08 34.70 -32.22
N LYS A 262 -30.57 35.27 -31.11
CA LYS A 262 -30.57 36.73 -30.89
C LYS A 262 -29.16 37.29 -30.77
N GLU A 263 -28.23 36.58 -30.13
CA GLU A 263 -26.83 37.00 -30.04
C GLU A 263 -26.14 36.97 -31.42
N GLU A 264 -26.36 35.91 -32.19
CA GLU A 264 -25.88 35.81 -33.57
C GLU A 264 -26.43 36.92 -34.46
N GLU A 265 -27.73 37.24 -34.36
CA GLU A 265 -28.34 38.37 -35.09
C GLU A 265 -27.70 39.71 -34.71
N ARG A 266 -27.41 39.93 -33.42
CA ARG A 266 -26.72 41.14 -32.95
C ARG A 266 -25.31 41.24 -33.52
N ILE A 267 -24.56 40.13 -33.52
CA ILE A 267 -23.22 40.06 -34.09
C ILE A 267 -23.27 40.31 -35.61
N GLN A 268 -24.22 39.71 -36.31
CA GLN A 268 -24.41 39.91 -37.75
C GLN A 268 -24.74 41.37 -38.07
N HIS A 269 -25.67 41.99 -37.32
CA HIS A 269 -26.03 43.39 -37.52
C HIS A 269 -24.85 44.34 -37.24
N GLU A 270 -24.07 44.10 -36.19
CA GLU A 270 -22.87 44.87 -35.89
C GLU A 270 -21.82 44.74 -37.00
N ASN A 271 -21.59 43.52 -37.51
CA ASN A 271 -20.66 43.27 -38.60
C ASN A 271 -21.10 43.94 -39.90
N GLN A 272 -22.39 43.90 -40.24
CA GLN A 272 -22.94 44.61 -41.40
C GLN A 272 -22.79 46.14 -41.26
N ALA A 273 -23.02 46.69 -40.06
CA ALA A 273 -22.84 48.11 -39.80
C ALA A 273 -21.37 48.54 -39.92
N LYS A 274 -20.42 47.71 -39.46
CA LYS A 274 -18.98 47.93 -39.63
C LYS A 274 -18.59 47.89 -41.11
N ALA A 275 -19.04 46.88 -41.86
CA ALA A 275 -18.77 46.76 -43.29
C ALA A 275 -19.25 48.00 -44.08
N ARG A 276 -20.48 48.47 -43.84
CA ARG A 276 -21.00 49.69 -44.49
C ARG A 276 -20.18 50.94 -44.15
N LYS A 277 -19.70 51.08 -42.91
CA LYS A 277 -18.83 52.20 -42.51
C LYS A 277 -17.48 52.13 -43.23
N GLU A 278 -16.90 50.94 -43.34
CA GLU A 278 -15.64 50.72 -44.06
C GLU A 278 -15.78 51.05 -45.56
N GLU A 279 -16.86 50.61 -46.19
CA GLU A 279 -17.18 50.96 -47.59
C GLU A 279 -17.28 52.47 -47.79
N GLN A 280 -17.97 53.18 -46.87
CA GLN A 280 -18.07 54.65 -46.94
C GLN A 280 -16.71 55.34 -46.78
N ILE A 281 -15.84 54.83 -45.90
CA ILE A 281 -14.48 55.36 -45.72
C ILE A 281 -13.65 55.14 -47.00
N MET A 282 -13.74 53.95 -47.60
CA MET A 282 -13.05 53.61 -48.84
C MET A 282 -13.51 54.50 -49.99
N LEU A 283 -14.83 54.68 -50.15
CA LEU A 283 -15.41 55.55 -51.16
C LEU A 283 -15.00 57.02 -50.96
N LYS A 284 -14.95 57.51 -49.71
CA LYS A 284 -14.49 58.87 -49.40
C LYS A 284 -13.01 59.05 -49.78
N ARG A 285 -12.17 58.06 -49.45
CA ARG A 285 -10.74 58.05 -49.79
C ARG A 285 -10.52 58.01 -51.30
N GLU A 286 -11.32 57.24 -52.04
CA GLU A 286 -11.28 57.20 -53.50
C GLU A 286 -11.72 58.53 -54.12
N LYS A 287 -12.85 59.09 -53.68
CA LYS A 287 -13.31 60.42 -54.11
C LYS A 287 -12.26 61.51 -53.86
N GLU A 288 -11.55 61.47 -52.74
CA GLU A 288 -10.46 62.40 -52.46
C GLU A 288 -9.29 62.25 -53.45
N ARG A 289 -8.92 61.01 -53.79
CA ARG A 289 -7.90 60.74 -54.83
C ARG A 289 -8.35 61.27 -56.19
N ASP A 290 -9.58 61.00 -56.59
CA ASP A 290 -10.16 61.48 -57.85
C ASP A 290 -10.24 63.01 -57.90
N GLN A 291 -10.63 63.65 -56.80
CA GLN A 291 -10.63 65.10 -56.69
C GLN A 291 -9.22 65.68 -56.86
N ARG A 292 -8.20 65.06 -56.25
CA ARG A 292 -6.80 65.47 -56.42
C ARG A 292 -6.32 65.30 -57.85
N LEU A 293 -6.68 64.20 -58.53
CA LEU A 293 -6.36 63.97 -59.93
C LEU A 293 -7.05 64.99 -60.84
N ARG A 294 -8.36 65.20 -60.68
CA ARG A 294 -9.12 66.20 -61.45
C ARG A 294 -8.60 67.62 -61.23
N ALA A 295 -8.18 67.97 -60.01
CA ALA A 295 -7.58 69.27 -59.73
C ALA A 295 -6.22 69.44 -60.44
N ARG A 296 -5.41 68.39 -60.53
CA ARG A 296 -4.16 68.39 -61.33
C ARG A 296 -4.47 68.55 -62.81
N GLU A 297 -5.43 67.79 -63.33
CA GLU A 297 -5.86 67.85 -64.73
C GLU A 297 -6.37 69.25 -65.11
N ARG A 298 -7.21 69.87 -64.25
CA ARG A 298 -7.68 71.24 -64.44
C ARG A 298 -6.54 72.25 -64.48
N ARG A 299 -5.54 72.12 -63.61
CA ARG A 299 -4.35 73.02 -63.62
C ARG A 299 -3.50 72.84 -64.87
N MET A 300 -3.40 71.61 -65.39
CA MET A 300 -2.70 71.37 -66.66
C MET A 300 -3.48 71.97 -67.83
N LYS A 301 -4.79 71.72 -67.91
CA LYS A 301 -5.69 72.31 -68.92
C LYS A 301 -5.67 73.84 -68.89
N ASP A 302 -5.67 74.46 -67.70
CA ASP A 302 -5.58 75.92 -67.56
C ASP A 302 -4.22 76.47 -68.03
N ARG A 303 -3.12 75.72 -67.83
CA ARG A 303 -1.80 76.10 -68.37
C ARG A 303 -1.75 75.96 -69.89
N GLU A 304 -2.32 74.87 -70.42
CA GLU A 304 -2.41 74.63 -71.86
C GLU A 304 -3.29 75.67 -72.54
N SER A 305 -4.43 76.02 -71.96
CA SER A 305 -5.32 77.06 -72.49
C SER A 305 -4.65 78.44 -72.47
N ARG A 306 -3.95 78.82 -71.40
CA ARG A 306 -3.19 80.07 -71.35
C ARG A 306 -2.08 80.12 -72.40
N LYS A 307 -1.34 79.02 -72.60
CA LYS A 307 -0.32 78.93 -73.65
C LYS A 307 -0.95 79.08 -75.04
N LEU A 308 -2.08 78.44 -75.28
CA LEU A 308 -2.80 78.52 -76.54
C LEU A 308 -3.31 79.95 -76.80
N LEU A 309 -3.91 80.59 -75.79
CA LEU A 309 -4.36 81.97 -75.88
C LEU A 309 -3.19 82.93 -76.18
N TYR A 310 -2.07 82.77 -75.48
CA TYR A 310 -0.86 83.56 -75.72
C TYR A 310 -0.29 83.34 -77.13
N GLN A 311 -0.27 82.10 -77.63
CA GLN A 311 0.11 81.82 -79.02
C GLN A 311 -0.82 82.49 -80.03
N GLN A 312 -2.13 82.45 -79.79
CA GLN A 312 -3.10 83.15 -80.65
C GLN A 312 -2.92 84.67 -80.62
N GLU A 313 -2.63 85.25 -79.45
CA GLU A 313 -2.37 86.68 -79.30
C GLU A 313 -1.08 87.11 -80.02
N LEU A 314 0.01 86.34 -79.87
CA LEU A 314 1.24 86.55 -80.64
C LEU A 314 1.01 86.41 -82.15
N ALA A 315 0.26 85.39 -82.60
CA ALA A 315 -0.07 85.22 -84.00
C ALA A 315 -0.85 86.43 -84.53
N ARG A 316 -1.83 86.94 -83.77
CA ARG A 316 -2.60 88.14 -84.09
C ARG A 316 -1.74 89.41 -84.15
N LEU A 317 -0.82 89.59 -83.21
CA LEU A 317 0.11 90.72 -83.24
C LEU A 317 1.09 90.61 -84.43
N SER A 318 1.54 89.39 -84.75
CA SER A 318 2.41 89.16 -85.91
C SER A 318 1.69 89.47 -87.23
N SER A 319 0.43 89.04 -87.40
CA SER A 319 -0.35 89.35 -88.60
C SER A 319 -0.60 90.86 -88.72
N GLN A 320 -0.92 91.54 -87.62
CA GLN A 320 -1.07 92.99 -87.59
C GLN A 320 0.24 93.73 -87.91
N SER A 321 1.39 93.21 -87.47
CA SER A 321 2.70 93.78 -87.79
C SER A 321 3.10 93.58 -89.27
N THR A 322 2.77 92.43 -89.87
CA THR A 322 2.99 92.18 -91.30
C THR A 322 2.06 93.03 -92.17
N GLU A 323 0.81 93.22 -91.75
CA GLU A 323 -0.14 94.12 -92.42
C GLU A 323 0.32 95.59 -92.34
N ALA A 324 0.85 96.02 -91.19
CA ALA A 324 1.42 97.36 -91.02
C ALA A 324 2.72 97.57 -91.82
N ALA A 325 3.58 96.55 -91.94
CA ALA A 325 4.81 96.61 -92.74
C ALA A 325 4.55 96.51 -94.26
N ALA A 326 3.44 95.92 -94.69
CA ALA A 326 3.01 95.89 -96.08
C ALA A 326 2.28 97.19 -96.52
N ALA A 327 1.95 98.08 -95.57
CA ALA A 327 1.25 99.34 -95.80
C ALA A 327 2.16 100.60 -95.75
N MET A 328 3.48 100.42 -95.59
CA MET A 328 4.51 101.46 -95.75
C MET A 328 5.31 101.25 -97.04
#